data_AF-A0A841HTD4-F1
#
_entry.id   AF-A0A841HTD4-F1
#
_cell.length_a   1.000
_cell.length_b   1.000
_cell.length_c   1.000
_cell.angle_alpha   90.00
_cell.angle_beta   90.00
_cell.angle_gamma   90.00
#
_symmetry.space_group_name_H-M   'P 1'
#
loop_
_entity.id
_entity.type
_entity.pdbx_description
1 polymer ?
#
loop_
_entity_poly.entity_id
_entity_poly.type
_entity_poly.pdbx_seq_one_letter_code
_entity_poly.pdbx_strand_id
1 'polypeptide(L)'
;MRTAAEALKLDPNCSQEELKTALEAALKKVAEADASVVTAREQAKSSILGMEQKLATAQKAQTVAEAQVVDLTAKLDNANQQAASARTASAKEIQTLKDRVVEKDKQLKAINTALADTPENVLKKMNTLKKQRQEEADARRDIETSFTSLRKEKAEQDQKLAKMTDSTGRLVTTYKELHEATTKIHEQLKPLVKDEKDLPALPDLHAKLLEEIENPDAKPDGKNGKEKK
;
A
#
# COMPACT_ATOMS: atom_id res chain seq x y z
N MET A 1 -108.22 70.21 32.45
CA MET A 1 -107.70 70.32 33.83
C MET A 1 -107.45 68.94 34.43
N ARG A 2 -108.49 68.11 34.71
CA ARG A 2 -108.35 66.77 35.32
C ARG A 2 -107.31 65.85 34.67
N THR A 3 -107.32 65.70 33.35
CA THR A 3 -106.42 64.79 32.61
C THR A 3 -104.94 65.19 32.67
N ALA A 4 -104.65 66.49 32.73
CA ALA A 4 -103.29 67.00 32.84
C ALA A 4 -102.74 66.89 34.27
N ALA A 5 -103.61 67.09 35.28
CA ALA A 5 -103.28 66.86 36.68
C ALA A 5 -102.97 65.37 36.94
N GLU A 6 -103.77 64.46 36.38
CA GLU A 6 -103.58 63.01 36.51
C GLU A 6 -102.28 62.52 35.84
N ALA A 7 -101.93 63.08 34.67
CA ALA A 7 -100.66 62.76 33.98
C ALA A 7 -99.41 63.22 34.74
N LEU A 8 -99.51 64.30 35.51
CA LEU A 8 -98.46 64.83 36.38
C LEU A 8 -98.53 64.29 37.82
N LYS A 9 -99.48 63.39 38.11
CA LYS A 9 -99.77 62.82 39.44
C LYS A 9 -100.10 63.87 40.51
N LEU A 10 -100.89 64.88 40.13
CA LEU A 10 -101.42 65.96 40.99
C LEU A 10 -102.89 65.70 41.36
N ASP A 11 -103.37 66.33 42.43
CA ASP A 11 -104.78 66.28 42.85
C ASP A 11 -105.71 66.80 41.73
N PRO A 12 -106.83 66.12 41.40
CA PRO A 12 -107.81 66.56 40.40
C PRO A 12 -108.40 67.97 40.62
N ASN A 13 -108.34 68.50 41.83
CA ASN A 13 -108.77 69.84 42.23
C ASN A 13 -107.60 70.83 42.46
N CYS A 14 -106.38 70.49 42.00
CA CYS A 14 -105.21 71.37 42.15
C CYS A 14 -105.47 72.77 41.58
N SER A 15 -104.89 73.78 42.23
CA SER A 15 -104.97 75.15 41.77
C SER A 15 -104.27 75.32 40.41
N GLN A 16 -104.67 76.34 39.64
CA GLN A 16 -104.06 76.64 38.35
C GLN A 16 -102.54 76.92 38.46
N GLU A 17 -102.10 77.48 39.59
CA GLU A 17 -100.69 77.73 39.89
C GLU A 17 -99.90 76.44 40.21
N GLU A 18 -100.50 75.48 40.93
CA GLU A 18 -99.88 74.17 41.19
C GLU A 18 -99.71 73.35 39.90
N LEU A 19 -100.74 73.35 39.03
CA LEU A 19 -100.67 72.69 37.72
C LEU A 19 -99.56 73.30 36.85
N LYS A 20 -99.46 74.63 36.82
CA LYS A 20 -98.46 75.36 36.05
C LYS A 20 -97.04 75.09 36.56
N THR A 21 -96.84 75.14 37.87
CA THR A 21 -95.54 74.86 38.51
C THR A 21 -95.07 73.42 38.23
N ALA A 22 -95.97 72.45 38.31
CA ALA A 22 -95.64 71.05 38.05
C ALA A 22 -95.38 70.78 36.56
N LEU A 23 -96.11 71.45 35.64
CA LEU A 23 -95.85 71.37 34.21
C LEU A 23 -94.48 71.99 33.86
N GLU A 24 -94.14 73.14 34.45
CA GLU A 24 -92.81 73.77 34.30
C GLU A 24 -91.69 72.86 34.83
N ALA A 25 -91.90 72.20 35.97
CA ALA A 25 -90.95 71.23 36.52
C ALA A 25 -90.79 69.98 35.62
N ALA A 26 -91.89 69.48 35.04
CA ALA A 26 -91.86 68.36 34.11
C ALA A 26 -91.15 68.74 32.80
N LEU A 27 -91.44 69.91 32.23
CA LEU A 27 -90.76 70.44 31.04
C LEU A 27 -89.26 70.62 31.30
N LYS A 28 -88.88 71.12 32.49
CA LYS A 28 -87.48 71.23 32.89
C LYS A 28 -86.80 69.85 32.98
N LYS A 29 -87.47 68.86 33.57
CA LYS A 29 -86.95 67.47 33.61
C LYS A 29 -86.80 66.86 32.23
N VAL A 30 -87.74 67.10 31.30
CA VAL A 30 -87.64 66.63 29.92
C VAL A 30 -86.44 67.28 29.23
N ALA A 31 -86.27 68.60 29.38
CA ALA A 31 -85.12 69.31 28.83
C ALA A 31 -83.77 68.82 29.41
N GLU A 32 -83.70 68.55 30.71
CA GLU A 32 -82.52 67.96 31.37
C GLU A 32 -82.25 66.52 30.88
N ALA A 33 -83.29 65.71 30.71
CA ALA A 33 -83.17 64.34 30.19
C ALA A 33 -82.72 64.33 28.72
N ASP A 34 -83.27 65.20 27.88
CA ASP A 34 -82.86 65.35 26.48
C ASP A 34 -81.41 65.82 26.38
N ALA A 35 -81.00 66.79 27.19
CA ALA A 35 -79.60 67.24 27.27
C ALA A 35 -78.65 66.10 27.74
N SER A 36 -79.07 65.30 28.70
CA SER A 36 -78.34 64.13 29.18
C SER A 36 -78.21 63.06 28.10
N VAL A 37 -79.29 62.75 27.36
CA VAL A 37 -79.28 61.78 26.26
C VAL A 37 -78.35 62.23 25.13
N VAL A 38 -78.37 63.52 24.77
CA VAL A 38 -77.44 64.08 23.77
C VAL A 38 -76.00 63.94 24.24
N THR A 39 -75.71 64.30 25.49
CA THR A 39 -74.35 64.20 26.06
C THR A 39 -73.87 62.74 26.10
N ALA A 40 -74.71 61.81 26.54
CA ALA A 40 -74.41 60.39 26.59
C ALA A 40 -74.18 59.79 25.19
N ARG A 41 -74.98 60.20 24.20
CA ARG A 41 -74.78 59.80 22.79
C ARG A 41 -73.45 60.31 22.25
N GLU A 42 -73.06 61.54 22.55
CA GLU A 42 -71.81 62.11 22.07
C GLU A 42 -70.59 61.44 22.73
N GLN A 43 -70.66 61.18 24.05
CA GLN A 43 -69.64 60.39 24.75
C GLN A 43 -69.55 58.96 24.22
N ALA A 44 -70.68 58.30 23.96
CA ALA A 44 -70.69 56.96 23.38
C ALA A 44 -70.05 56.93 21.99
N LYS A 45 -70.38 57.90 21.12
CA LYS A 45 -69.73 58.04 19.80
C LYS A 45 -68.22 58.23 19.92
N SER A 46 -67.77 59.14 20.80
CA SER A 46 -66.34 59.36 21.04
C SER A 46 -65.64 58.10 21.53
N SER A 47 -66.29 57.32 22.41
CA SER A 47 -65.74 56.07 22.94
C SER A 47 -65.65 54.98 21.86
N ILE A 48 -66.68 54.84 21.03
CA ILE A 48 -66.70 53.89 19.90
C ILE A 48 -65.58 54.21 18.91
N LEU A 49 -65.42 55.47 18.52
CA LEU A 49 -64.32 55.89 17.64
C LEU A 49 -62.94 55.58 18.24
N GLY A 50 -62.78 55.81 19.55
CA GLY A 50 -61.55 55.47 20.26
C GLY A 50 -61.28 53.95 20.30
N MET A 51 -62.31 53.13 20.46
CA MET A 51 -62.19 51.67 20.40
C MET A 51 -61.89 51.16 18.99
N GLU A 52 -62.53 51.72 17.96
CA GLU A 52 -62.29 51.37 16.56
C GLU A 52 -60.84 51.65 16.14
N GLN A 53 -60.29 52.81 16.55
CA GLN A 53 -58.88 53.14 16.29
C GLN A 53 -57.91 52.18 17.00
N LYS A 54 -58.20 51.82 18.27
CA LYS A 54 -57.41 50.84 19.01
C LYS A 54 -57.47 49.45 18.37
N LEU A 55 -58.65 49.04 17.93
CA LEU A 55 -58.86 47.75 17.27
C LEU A 55 -58.10 47.70 15.94
N ALA A 56 -58.19 48.75 15.11
CA ALA A 56 -57.43 48.83 13.86
C ALA A 56 -55.91 48.79 14.08
N THR A 57 -55.42 49.44 15.15
CA THR A 57 -54.00 49.41 15.51
C THR A 57 -53.57 48.03 15.99
N ALA A 58 -54.37 47.40 16.84
CA ALA A 58 -54.12 46.04 17.34
C ALA A 58 -54.13 45.01 16.20
N GLN A 59 -55.07 45.12 15.26
CA GLN A 59 -55.18 44.21 14.13
C GLN A 59 -53.98 44.34 13.18
N LYS A 60 -53.51 45.56 12.91
CA LYS A 60 -52.25 45.79 12.19
C LYS A 60 -51.05 45.18 12.93
N ALA A 61 -50.92 45.42 14.23
CA ALA A 61 -49.85 44.84 15.04
C ALA A 61 -49.90 43.30 15.02
N GLN A 62 -51.09 42.71 15.10
CA GLN A 62 -51.29 41.27 15.03
C GLN A 62 -50.83 40.70 13.68
N THR A 63 -51.22 41.31 12.56
CA THR A 63 -50.79 40.83 11.22
C THR A 63 -49.27 40.89 11.04
N VAL A 64 -48.60 41.91 11.60
CA VAL A 64 -47.14 42.02 11.56
C VAL A 64 -46.50 40.95 12.45
N ALA A 65 -47.03 40.71 13.64
CA ALA A 65 -46.53 39.68 14.55
C ALA A 65 -46.69 38.28 13.94
N GLU A 66 -47.84 37.98 13.34
CA GLU A 66 -48.10 36.71 12.65
C GLU A 66 -47.13 36.51 11.46
N ALA A 67 -46.88 37.55 10.67
CA ALA A 67 -45.88 37.48 9.60
C ALA A 67 -44.45 37.22 10.12
N GLN A 68 -44.07 37.85 11.24
CA GLN A 68 -42.77 37.62 11.88
C GLN A 68 -42.65 36.20 12.45
N VAL A 69 -43.72 35.65 13.04
CA VAL A 69 -43.73 34.27 13.52
C VAL A 69 -43.50 33.30 12.37
N VAL A 70 -44.19 33.47 11.23
CA VAL A 70 -44.01 32.61 10.06
C VAL A 70 -42.57 32.68 9.53
N ASP A 71 -42.00 33.89 9.39
CA ASP A 71 -40.62 34.07 8.94
C ASP A 71 -39.59 33.45 9.90
N LEU A 72 -39.76 33.65 11.21
CA LEU A 72 -38.88 33.09 12.23
C LEU A 72 -38.97 31.56 12.29
N THR A 73 -40.17 30.99 12.16
CA THR A 73 -40.35 29.53 12.07
C THR A 73 -39.65 28.97 10.84
N ALA A 74 -39.83 29.60 9.66
CA ALA A 74 -39.15 29.16 8.44
C ALA A 74 -37.61 29.25 8.54
N LYS A 75 -37.08 30.27 9.21
CA LYS A 75 -35.64 30.41 9.49
C LYS A 75 -35.13 29.36 10.47
N LEU A 76 -35.90 29.08 11.53
CA LEU A 76 -35.56 28.05 12.52
C LEU A 76 -35.49 26.66 11.86
N ASP A 77 -36.49 26.33 11.03
CA ASP A 77 -36.54 25.04 10.32
C ASP A 77 -35.37 24.89 9.35
N ASN A 78 -35.05 25.93 8.58
CA ASN A 78 -33.87 25.93 7.71
C ASN A 78 -32.56 25.78 8.49
N ALA A 79 -32.40 26.52 9.59
CA ALA A 79 -31.21 26.43 10.43
C ALA A 79 -31.05 25.02 11.04
N ASN A 80 -32.15 24.41 11.47
CA ASN A 80 -32.17 23.04 11.98
C ASN A 80 -31.79 22.01 10.91
N GLN A 81 -32.31 22.15 9.69
CA GLN A 81 -31.94 21.27 8.57
C GLN A 81 -30.46 21.44 8.19
N GLN A 82 -29.96 22.67 8.13
CA GLN A 82 -28.55 22.94 7.87
C GLN A 82 -27.66 22.35 8.97
N ALA A 83 -28.00 22.55 10.25
CA ALA A 83 -27.26 21.98 11.37
C ALA A 83 -27.25 20.44 11.34
N ALA A 84 -28.38 19.81 11.02
CA ALA A 84 -28.46 18.35 10.86
C ALA A 84 -27.55 17.87 9.71
N SER A 85 -27.62 18.52 8.55
CA SER A 85 -26.78 18.17 7.40
C SER A 85 -25.29 18.34 7.68
N ALA A 86 -24.89 19.43 8.35
CA ALA A 86 -23.51 19.70 8.74
C ALA A 86 -22.99 18.66 9.74
N ARG A 87 -23.81 18.26 10.72
CA ARG A 87 -23.46 17.18 11.66
C ARG A 87 -23.23 15.85 10.94
N THR A 88 -24.10 15.49 10.00
CA THR A 88 -23.92 14.26 9.21
C THR A 88 -22.68 14.31 8.33
N ALA A 89 -22.42 15.45 7.67
CA ALA A 89 -21.21 15.64 6.85
C ALA A 89 -19.94 15.53 7.71
N SER A 90 -19.90 16.25 8.83
CA SER A 90 -18.77 16.21 9.77
C SER A 90 -18.54 14.80 10.34
N ALA A 91 -19.60 14.06 10.67
CA ALA A 91 -19.47 12.68 11.13
C ALA A 91 -18.83 11.76 10.07
N LYS A 92 -19.21 11.93 8.79
CA LYS A 92 -18.60 11.18 7.67
C LYS A 92 -17.13 11.56 7.46
N GLU A 93 -16.80 12.85 7.56
CA GLU A 93 -15.40 13.31 7.47
C GLU A 93 -14.54 12.76 8.60
N ILE A 94 -15.04 12.81 9.84
CA ILE A 94 -14.37 12.23 11.01
C ILE A 94 -14.16 10.73 10.82
N GLN A 95 -15.15 10.00 10.31
CA GLN A 95 -14.99 8.56 10.05
C GLN A 95 -13.91 8.32 8.98
N THR A 96 -13.94 9.08 7.89
CA THR A 96 -12.94 8.98 6.81
C THR A 96 -11.52 9.27 7.32
N LEU A 97 -11.37 10.27 8.20
CA LEU A 97 -10.09 10.59 8.84
C LEU A 97 -9.63 9.46 9.77
N LYS A 98 -10.53 8.88 10.56
CA LYS A 98 -10.20 7.71 11.41
C LYS A 98 -9.72 6.52 10.57
N ASP A 99 -10.42 6.22 9.48
CA ASP A 99 -10.05 5.12 8.59
C ASP A 99 -8.66 5.36 7.96
N ARG A 100 -8.36 6.60 7.55
CA ARG A 100 -7.04 7.00 7.07
C ARG A 100 -5.95 6.85 8.13
N VAL A 101 -6.23 7.20 9.39
CA VAL A 101 -5.27 7.03 10.50
C VAL A 101 -4.99 5.55 10.73
N VAL A 102 -6.01 4.69 10.77
CA VAL A 102 -5.83 3.24 10.93
C VAL A 102 -4.99 2.65 9.81
N GLU A 103 -5.25 3.05 8.56
CA GLU A 103 -4.46 2.59 7.41
C GLU A 103 -3.01 3.09 7.49
N LYS A 104 -2.79 4.34 7.90
CA LYS A 104 -1.44 4.88 8.12
C LYS A 104 -0.69 4.17 9.24
N ASP A 105 -1.35 3.82 10.34
CA ASP A 105 -0.74 3.03 11.41
C ASP A 105 -0.37 1.62 10.94
N LYS A 106 -1.22 1.00 10.11
CA LYS A 106 -0.91 -0.30 9.50
C LYS A 106 0.29 -0.19 8.57
N GLN A 107 0.35 0.86 7.75
CA GLN A 107 1.50 1.15 6.87
C GLN A 107 2.77 1.39 7.69
N LEU A 108 2.70 2.17 8.77
CA LEU A 108 3.84 2.41 9.65
C LEU A 108 4.31 1.14 10.35
N LYS A 109 3.40 0.26 10.79
CA LYS A 109 3.77 -1.05 11.32
C LYS A 109 4.44 -1.91 10.26
N ALA A 110 3.90 -1.98 9.04
CA ALA A 110 4.51 -2.71 7.94
C ALA A 110 5.89 -2.17 7.57
N ILE A 111 6.04 -0.84 7.51
CA ILE A 111 7.32 -0.16 7.30
C ILE A 111 8.26 -0.48 8.44
N ASN A 112 7.84 -0.38 9.69
CA ASN A 112 8.68 -0.73 10.84
C ASN A 112 9.07 -2.21 10.84
N THR A 113 8.20 -3.13 10.42
CA THR A 113 8.55 -4.55 10.27
C THR A 113 9.52 -4.77 9.11
N ALA A 114 9.36 -4.05 7.99
CA ALA A 114 10.22 -4.15 6.82
C ALA A 114 11.60 -3.48 7.04
N LEU A 115 11.63 -2.34 7.73
CA LEU A 115 12.84 -1.61 8.12
C LEU A 115 13.50 -2.23 9.35
N ALA A 116 12.75 -2.95 10.19
CA ALA A 116 13.30 -3.86 11.18
C ALA A 116 13.82 -5.12 10.49
N ASP A 117 14.89 -4.96 9.71
CA ASP A 117 16.03 -5.82 9.98
C ASP A 117 16.39 -5.57 11.46
N THR A 118 15.80 -6.36 12.37
CA THR A 118 16.11 -6.29 13.80
C THR A 118 17.63 -6.34 13.96
N PRO A 119 18.22 -5.71 15.01
CA PRO A 119 19.64 -5.89 15.30
C PRO A 119 20.07 -7.36 15.25
N GLU A 120 19.16 -8.26 15.63
CA GLU A 120 19.29 -9.71 15.51
C GLU A 120 19.37 -10.22 14.07
N ASN A 121 18.53 -9.74 13.14
CA ASN A 121 18.60 -10.09 11.71
C ASN A 121 19.87 -9.53 11.05
N VAL A 122 20.28 -8.30 11.40
CA VAL A 122 21.55 -7.72 10.93
C VAL A 122 22.73 -8.54 11.45
N LEU A 123 22.74 -8.89 12.74
CA LEU A 123 23.77 -9.75 13.33
C LEU A 123 23.78 -11.14 12.69
N LYS A 124 22.62 -11.73 12.41
CA LYS A 124 22.52 -13.02 11.73
C LYS A 124 23.11 -12.95 10.31
N LYS A 125 22.72 -11.95 9.51
CA LYS A 125 23.29 -11.71 8.17
C LYS A 125 24.80 -11.46 8.24
N MET A 126 25.26 -10.65 9.21
CA MET A 126 26.68 -10.36 9.42
C MET A 126 27.47 -11.62 9.81
N ASN A 127 26.92 -12.49 10.67
CA ASN A 127 27.53 -13.76 11.06
C ASN A 127 27.58 -14.74 9.88
N THR A 128 26.51 -14.82 9.08
CA THR A 128 26.51 -15.60 7.83
C THR A 128 27.59 -15.10 6.87
N LEU A 129 27.71 -13.78 6.68
CA LEU A 129 28.71 -13.20 5.78
C LEU A 129 30.14 -13.41 6.30
N LYS A 130 30.36 -13.33 7.61
CA LYS A 130 31.65 -13.69 8.23
C LYS A 130 32.00 -15.16 8.00
N LYS A 131 31.03 -16.06 8.19
CA LYS A 131 31.21 -17.50 7.95
C LYS A 131 31.55 -17.78 6.48
N GLN A 132 30.79 -17.21 5.55
CA GLN A 132 31.05 -17.36 4.11
C GLN A 132 32.43 -16.84 3.72
N ARG A 133 32.87 -15.70 4.28
CA ARG A 133 34.23 -15.18 4.04
C ARG A 133 35.33 -16.12 4.55
N GLN A 134 35.10 -16.74 5.71
CA GLN A 134 36.06 -17.71 6.26
C GLN A 134 36.12 -18.96 5.37
N GLU A 135 34.97 -19.51 5.00
CA GLU A 135 34.87 -20.68 4.11
C GLU A 135 35.52 -20.40 2.74
N GLU A 136 35.35 -19.21 2.19
CA GLU A 136 36.00 -18.80 0.94
C GLU A 136 37.53 -18.68 1.09
N ALA A 137 38.01 -18.14 2.21
CA ALA A 137 39.44 -18.04 2.49
C ALA A 137 40.09 -19.42 2.65
N ASP A 138 39.43 -20.33 3.36
CA ASP A 138 39.90 -21.70 3.56
C ASP A 138 39.89 -22.47 2.22
N ALA A 139 38.83 -22.35 1.43
CA ALA A 139 38.77 -22.96 0.10
C ALA A 139 39.87 -22.43 -0.84
N ARG A 140 40.19 -21.13 -0.79
CA ARG A 140 41.32 -20.56 -1.55
C ARG A 140 42.65 -21.16 -1.13
N ARG A 141 42.87 -21.34 0.17
CA ARG A 141 44.09 -21.95 0.71
C ARG A 141 44.23 -23.42 0.31
N ASP A 142 43.14 -24.17 0.33
CA ASP A 142 43.13 -25.58 -0.09
C ASP A 142 43.44 -25.71 -1.58
N ILE A 143 42.85 -24.84 -2.41
CA ILE A 143 43.14 -24.77 -3.85
C ILE A 143 44.62 -24.45 -4.07
N GLU A 144 45.18 -23.45 -3.39
CA GLU A 144 46.59 -23.07 -3.53
C GLU A 144 47.54 -24.20 -3.11
N THR A 145 47.21 -24.90 -2.03
CA THR A 145 47.97 -26.06 -1.54
C THR A 145 47.92 -27.19 -2.57
N SER A 146 46.72 -27.55 -3.06
CA SER A 146 46.55 -28.61 -4.06
C SER A 146 47.29 -28.30 -5.37
N PHE A 147 47.27 -27.05 -5.81
CA PHE A 147 47.96 -26.61 -7.03
C PHE A 147 49.48 -26.69 -6.89
N THR A 148 50.00 -26.34 -5.72
CA THR A 148 51.43 -26.46 -5.42
C THR A 148 51.87 -27.92 -5.40
N SER A 149 51.08 -28.80 -4.78
CA SER A 149 51.33 -30.25 -4.79
C SER A 149 51.29 -30.82 -6.21
N LEU A 150 50.28 -30.50 -7.01
CA LEU A 150 50.17 -30.94 -8.41
C LEU A 150 51.36 -30.49 -9.25
N ARG A 151 51.87 -29.27 -9.05
CA ARG A 151 53.08 -28.80 -9.74
C ARG A 151 54.31 -29.62 -9.36
N LYS A 152 54.45 -29.96 -8.08
CA LYS A 152 55.56 -30.79 -7.61
C LYS A 152 55.46 -32.22 -8.16
N GLU A 153 54.28 -32.84 -8.07
CA GLU A 153 54.02 -34.17 -8.61
C GLU A 153 54.26 -34.22 -10.12
N LYS A 154 53.79 -33.22 -10.86
CA LYS A 154 54.07 -33.10 -12.30
C LYS A 154 55.57 -33.05 -12.57
N ALA A 155 56.31 -32.19 -11.86
CA ALA A 155 57.76 -32.11 -12.04
C ALA A 155 58.48 -33.43 -11.72
N GLU A 156 58.03 -34.15 -10.68
CA GLU A 156 58.56 -35.47 -10.35
C GLU A 156 58.21 -36.53 -11.41
N GLN A 157 57.00 -36.51 -11.96
CA GLN A 157 56.57 -37.39 -13.04
C GLN A 157 57.34 -37.12 -14.33
N ASP A 158 57.48 -35.85 -14.73
CA ASP A 158 58.26 -35.44 -15.90
C ASP A 158 59.73 -35.89 -15.76
N GLN A 159 60.32 -35.77 -14.55
CA GLN A 159 61.67 -36.26 -14.29
C GLN A 159 61.76 -37.80 -14.38
N LYS A 160 60.78 -38.53 -13.85
CA LYS A 160 60.74 -40.01 -13.94
C LYS A 160 60.56 -40.46 -15.39
N LEU A 161 59.68 -39.82 -16.15
CA LEU A 161 59.48 -40.09 -17.58
C LEU A 161 60.77 -39.87 -18.36
N ALA A 162 61.46 -38.74 -18.16
CA ALA A 162 62.74 -38.47 -18.82
C ALA A 162 63.78 -39.58 -18.54
N LYS A 163 63.94 -39.99 -17.27
CA LYS A 163 64.84 -41.09 -16.90
C LYS A 163 64.43 -42.43 -17.51
N MET A 164 63.14 -42.71 -17.59
CA MET A 164 62.62 -43.94 -18.17
C MET A 164 62.87 -43.96 -19.68
N THR A 165 62.62 -42.86 -20.39
CA THR A 165 62.92 -42.70 -21.81
C THR A 165 64.40 -42.90 -22.08
N ASP A 166 65.29 -42.26 -21.31
CA ASP A 166 66.75 -42.46 -21.42
C ASP A 166 67.16 -43.93 -21.24
N SER A 167 66.62 -44.60 -20.22
CA SER A 167 66.94 -46.00 -19.92
C SER A 167 66.41 -46.93 -21.01
N THR A 168 65.22 -46.64 -21.53
CA THR A 168 64.59 -47.42 -22.59
C THR A 168 65.34 -47.24 -23.91
N GLY A 169 65.77 -46.02 -24.26
CA GLY A 169 66.62 -45.77 -25.42
C GLY A 169 67.93 -46.55 -25.35
N ARG A 170 68.59 -46.57 -24.20
CA ARG A 170 69.79 -47.42 -23.98
C ARG A 170 69.50 -48.90 -24.18
N LEU A 171 68.37 -49.38 -23.65
CA LEU A 171 67.96 -50.79 -23.80
C LEU A 171 67.66 -51.15 -25.27
N VAL A 172 67.03 -50.24 -26.02
CA VAL A 172 66.82 -50.41 -27.47
C VAL A 172 68.16 -50.53 -28.19
N THR A 173 69.14 -49.68 -27.88
CA THR A 173 70.48 -49.76 -28.45
C THR A 173 71.15 -51.10 -28.13
N THR A 174 71.19 -51.50 -26.85
CA THR A 174 71.83 -52.77 -26.47
C THR A 174 71.12 -53.99 -27.07
N TYR A 175 69.79 -53.94 -27.23
CA TYR A 175 69.04 -55.00 -27.89
C TYR A 175 69.38 -55.10 -29.38
N LYS A 176 69.49 -53.96 -30.09
CA LYS A 176 69.95 -53.92 -31.50
C LYS A 176 71.36 -54.50 -31.64
N GLU A 177 72.29 -54.09 -30.77
CA GLU A 177 73.68 -54.59 -30.75
C GLU A 177 73.75 -56.10 -30.45
N LEU A 178 72.97 -56.58 -29.48
CA LEU A 178 72.90 -58.00 -29.13
C LEU A 178 72.35 -58.84 -30.28
N HIS A 179 71.29 -58.36 -30.96
CA HIS A 179 70.74 -59.03 -32.13
C HIS A 179 71.77 -59.12 -33.26
N GLU A 180 72.51 -58.04 -33.53
CA GLU A 180 73.59 -58.04 -34.52
C GLU A 180 74.71 -59.02 -34.15
N ALA A 181 75.16 -59.03 -32.89
CA ALA A 181 76.18 -59.95 -32.40
C ALA A 181 75.73 -61.42 -32.51
N THR A 182 74.47 -61.70 -32.14
CA THR A 182 73.90 -63.05 -32.24
C THR A 182 73.77 -63.49 -33.70
N THR A 183 73.43 -62.56 -34.61
CA THR A 183 73.40 -62.81 -36.05
C THR A 183 74.78 -63.20 -36.57
N LYS A 184 75.84 -62.45 -36.21
CA LYS A 184 77.23 -62.78 -36.58
C LYS A 184 77.66 -64.14 -36.05
N ILE A 185 77.34 -64.47 -34.81
CA ILE A 185 77.68 -65.79 -34.21
C ILE A 185 76.92 -66.91 -34.92
N HIS A 186 75.63 -66.72 -35.22
CA HIS A 186 74.82 -67.69 -35.95
C HIS A 186 75.39 -67.96 -37.34
N GLU A 187 75.80 -66.92 -38.06
CA GLU A 187 76.50 -67.04 -39.35
C GLU A 187 77.83 -67.80 -39.24
N GLN A 188 78.61 -67.56 -38.17
CA GLN A 188 79.86 -68.28 -37.90
C GLN A 188 79.64 -69.76 -37.56
N LEU A 189 78.51 -70.11 -36.94
CA LEU A 189 78.18 -71.49 -36.56
C LEU A 189 77.66 -72.33 -37.74
N LYS A 190 77.02 -71.73 -38.76
CA LYS A 190 76.54 -72.43 -39.95
C LYS A 190 77.56 -73.39 -40.60
N PRO A 191 78.83 -73.01 -40.86
CA PRO A 191 79.82 -73.93 -41.43
C PRO A 191 80.37 -75.00 -40.46
N LEU A 192 80.10 -74.88 -39.14
CA LEU A 192 80.62 -75.75 -38.10
C LEU A 192 79.64 -76.86 -37.68
N VAL A 193 78.38 -76.80 -38.13
CA VAL A 193 77.34 -77.79 -37.82
C VAL A 193 77.13 -78.72 -39.02
N LYS A 194 77.00 -80.03 -38.75
CA LYS A 194 76.89 -81.07 -39.78
C LYS A 194 75.59 -81.00 -40.60
N ASP A 195 74.52 -80.47 -40.00
CA ASP A 195 73.21 -80.28 -40.63
C ASP A 195 72.66 -78.91 -40.20
N GLU A 196 72.42 -78.00 -41.15
CA GLU A 196 72.03 -76.61 -40.85
C GLU A 196 70.67 -76.52 -40.12
N LYS A 197 69.88 -77.60 -40.18
CA LYS A 197 68.59 -77.75 -39.49
C LYS A 197 68.72 -77.97 -37.98
N ASP A 198 69.91 -78.31 -37.49
CA ASP A 198 70.19 -78.43 -36.05
C ASP A 198 70.44 -77.06 -35.40
N LEU A 199 70.56 -75.99 -36.20
CA LEU A 199 70.76 -74.63 -35.71
C LEU A 199 69.40 -73.94 -35.47
N PRO A 200 69.11 -73.45 -34.24
CA PRO A 200 67.87 -72.74 -33.96
C PRO A 200 67.72 -71.51 -34.86
N ALA A 201 66.50 -71.22 -35.32
CA ALA A 201 66.21 -70.00 -36.08
C ALA A 201 66.35 -68.77 -35.17
N LEU A 202 66.97 -67.71 -35.70
CA LEU A 202 67.04 -66.43 -34.99
C LEU A 202 65.68 -65.72 -35.04
N PRO A 203 65.20 -65.16 -33.92
CA PRO A 203 64.03 -64.29 -33.92
C PRO A 203 64.23 -63.04 -34.79
N ASP A 204 63.16 -62.63 -35.48
CA ASP A 204 63.16 -61.41 -36.29
C ASP A 204 63.30 -60.15 -35.43
N LEU A 205 64.07 -59.18 -35.90
CA LEU A 205 64.18 -57.87 -35.25
C LEU A 205 62.90 -57.06 -35.48
N HIS A 206 62.17 -56.74 -34.41
CA HIS A 206 60.96 -55.93 -34.48
C HIS A 206 61.25 -54.43 -34.65
N ALA A 207 61.78 -54.03 -35.82
CA ALA A 207 62.29 -52.69 -36.09
C ALA A 207 61.27 -51.56 -35.83
N LYS A 208 60.01 -51.71 -36.24
CA LYS A 208 58.96 -50.69 -36.03
C LYS A 208 58.67 -50.43 -34.56
N LEU A 209 58.60 -51.50 -33.75
CA LEU A 209 58.35 -51.39 -32.32
C LEU A 209 59.52 -50.67 -31.62
N LEU A 210 60.76 -50.97 -32.03
CA LEU A 210 61.93 -50.30 -31.47
C LEU A 210 62.00 -48.81 -31.85
N GLU A 211 61.56 -48.45 -33.05
CA GLU A 211 61.48 -47.05 -33.51
C GLU A 211 60.39 -46.26 -32.76
N GLU A 212 59.22 -46.86 -32.52
CA GLU A 212 58.15 -46.27 -31.71
C GLU A 212 58.57 -46.04 -30.24
N ILE A 213 59.38 -46.96 -29.70
CA ILE A 213 59.91 -46.86 -28.33
C ILE A 213 61.01 -45.78 -28.23
N GLU A 214 61.83 -45.62 -29.26
CA GLU A 214 62.92 -44.64 -29.32
C GLU A 214 62.39 -43.22 -29.55
N ASN A 215 61.24 -43.09 -30.23
CA ASN A 215 60.57 -41.81 -30.52
C ASN A 215 59.09 -41.82 -30.07
N PRO A 216 58.82 -41.82 -28.75
CA PRO A 216 57.45 -41.93 -28.21
C PRO A 216 56.56 -40.72 -28.52
N ASP A 217 57.14 -39.56 -28.87
CA ASP A 217 56.44 -38.33 -29.25
C ASP A 217 56.25 -38.18 -30.77
N ALA A 218 56.73 -39.13 -31.58
CA ALA A 218 56.51 -39.10 -33.02
C ALA A 218 55.02 -39.37 -33.33
N LYS A 219 54.38 -38.47 -34.07
CA LYS A 219 53.01 -38.70 -34.55
C LYS A 219 53.00 -39.89 -35.51
N PRO A 220 51.99 -40.77 -35.47
CA PRO A 220 51.92 -41.93 -36.35
C PRO A 220 51.91 -41.49 -37.82
N ASP A 221 52.81 -42.05 -38.62
CA ASP A 221 52.84 -41.88 -40.08
C ASP A 221 51.56 -42.48 -40.70
N GLY A 222 50.56 -41.63 -40.88
CA GLY A 222 49.32 -41.97 -41.55
C GLY A 222 49.51 -42.22 -43.04
N LYS A 223 49.91 -43.44 -43.42
CA LYS A 223 49.72 -43.94 -44.79
C LYS A 223 48.38 -44.66 -44.92
N ASN A 224 47.29 -43.89 -44.96
CA ASN A 224 46.08 -44.33 -45.68
C ASN A 224 46.22 -43.91 -47.15
N GLY A 225 46.94 -44.75 -47.90
CA GLY A 225 46.97 -44.69 -49.35
C GLY A 225 45.61 -45.11 -49.91
N LYS A 226 44.93 -44.14 -50.53
CA LYS A 226 43.79 -44.34 -51.44
C LYS A 226 44.08 -45.48 -52.42
N GLU A 227 43.30 -46.55 -52.38
CA GLU A 227 43.04 -47.35 -53.57
C GLU A 227 41.71 -46.90 -54.19
N LYS A 228 41.86 -46.18 -55.29
CA LYS A 228 40.82 -46.03 -56.30
C LYS A 228 40.68 -47.36 -57.04
N LYS A 229 39.55 -48.04 -56.89
CA LYS A 229 38.66 -48.42 -57.99
C LYS A 229 37.40 -49.09 -57.45
#